data_AF-A0A7S1XTF6-F1
#
_entry.id   AF-A0A7S1XTF6-F1
#
_cell.length_a   1.000
_cell.length_b   1.000
_cell.length_c   1.000
_cell.angle_alpha   90.00
_cell.angle_beta   90.00
_cell.angle_gamma   90.00
#
_symmetry.space_group_name_H-M   'P 1'
#
loop_
_entity.id
_entity.type
_entity.pdbx_description
1 polymer ?
#
loop_
_entity_poly.entity_id
_entity_poly.type
_entity_poly.pdbx_seq_one_letter_code
_entity_poly.pdbx_strand_id
1 'polypeptide(L)'
;RLFQLQAHGTTVRKEVVAGITTFLTMAYIIVVNPSILSSTGMDFGAVFVATCLAAVIGTLIMGLWANYPIAMAPGMGLNAFFSFTVVGSMGYSWQIALGAVFIS
;
A
#
# COMPACT_ATOMS: atom_id res chain seq x y z
N ARG A 1 0.06 24.64 12.21
CA ARG A 1 0.04 23.72 13.36
C ARG A 1 0.03 22.27 12.85
N LEU A 2 0.97 21.89 11.98
CA LEU A 2 1.13 20.52 11.48
C LEU A 2 2.28 19.87 12.25
N PHE A 3 2.13 18.59 12.62
CA PHE A 3 3.11 17.71 13.27
C PHE A 3 3.68 18.10 14.65
N GLN A 4 3.46 19.34 15.13
CA GLN A 4 3.89 19.85 16.43
C GLN A 4 5.27 19.32 16.91
N LEU A 5 6.28 19.39 16.04
CA LEU A 5 7.60 18.76 16.25
C LEU A 5 8.24 19.11 17.60
N GLN A 6 8.09 20.37 18.06
CA GLN A 6 8.57 20.81 19.38
C GLN A 6 7.77 20.26 20.56
N ALA A 7 6.45 20.06 20.41
CA ALA A 7 5.63 19.41 21.44
C ALA A 7 5.89 17.90 21.52
N HIS A 8 6.27 17.28 20.40
CA HIS A 8 6.67 15.88 20.32
C HIS A 8 8.16 15.64 20.59
N GLY A 9 8.96 16.69 20.82
CA GLY A 9 10.40 16.58 21.07
C GLY A 9 11.20 16.02 19.89
N THR A 10 10.68 16.10 18.67
CA THR A 10 11.32 15.57 17.45
C THR A 10 11.95 16.68 16.60
N THR A 11 12.87 16.30 15.72
CA THR A 11 13.52 17.21 14.77
C THR A 11 13.26 16.72 13.36
N VAL A 12 13.28 17.64 12.38
CA VAL A 12 13.09 17.30 10.96
C VAL A 12 14.02 16.17 10.52
N ARG A 13 15.27 16.16 11.00
CA ARG A 13 16.23 15.09 10.73
C ARG A 13 15.76 13.73 11.26
N LYS A 14 15.22 13.67 12.48
CA LYS A 14 14.69 12.42 13.06
C LYS A 14 13.47 11.91 12.28
N GLU A 15 12.56 12.81 11.91
CA GLU A 15 11.37 12.45 11.12
C GLU A 15 11.73 11.91 9.73
N VAL A 16 12.71 12.52 9.05
CA VAL A 16 13.18 12.03 7.74
C VAL A 16 13.80 10.63 7.86
N VAL A 17 14.64 10.40 8.88
CA VAL A 17 15.24 9.08 9.11
C VAL A 17 14.19 8.03 9.49
N ALA A 18 13.20 8.41 10.32
CA ALA A 18 12.08 7.55 10.65
C ALA A 18 11.28 7.17 9.39
N GLY A 19 10.92 8.16 8.56
CA GLY A 19 10.22 7.93 7.29
C GLY A 19 10.98 7.01 6.33
N ILE A 20 12.30 7.20 6.18
CA ILE A 20 13.15 6.31 5.37
C ILE A 20 13.16 4.89 5.95
N THR A 21 13.26 4.75 7.28
CA THR A 21 13.24 3.45 7.94
C THR A 21 11.92 2.73 7.68
N THR A 22 10.80 3.43 7.84
CA THR A 22 9.47 2.89 7.56
C THR A 22 9.29 2.53 6.08
N PHE A 23 9.81 3.35 5.15
CA PHE A 23 9.81 3.02 3.73
C PHE A 23 10.58 1.73 3.45
N LEU A 24 11.79 1.61 3.99
CA LEU A 24 12.63 0.42 3.78
C LEU A 24 11.98 -0.84 4.36
N THR A 25 11.28 -0.76 5.50
CA THR A 25 10.55 -1.91 6.06
C THR A 25 9.42 -2.41 5.16
N MET A 26 8.84 -1.54 4.34
CA MET A 26 7.74 -1.87 3.44
C MET A 26 8.19 -2.03 1.99
N ALA A 27 9.46 -1.77 1.66
CA ALA A 27 9.96 -1.74 0.29
C ALA A 27 9.78 -3.08 -0.44
N TYR A 28 9.74 -4.21 0.28
CA TYR A 28 9.48 -5.52 -0.33
C TYR A 28 8.12 -5.57 -1.06
N ILE A 29 7.13 -4.81 -0.59
CA ILE A 29 5.78 -4.75 -1.18
C ILE A 29 5.82 -4.27 -2.63
N ILE A 30 6.77 -3.40 -2.95
CA ILE A 30 6.96 -2.81 -4.28
C ILE A 30 7.22 -3.91 -5.33
N VAL A 31 7.83 -5.03 -4.94
CA VAL A 31 8.10 -6.16 -5.83
C VAL A 31 7.08 -7.27 -5.62
N VAL A 32 6.76 -7.60 -4.37
CA VAL A 32 5.94 -8.77 -4.05
C VAL A 32 4.48 -8.54 -4.45
N ASN A 33 3.90 -7.37 -4.19
CA ASN A 33 2.49 -7.13 -4.50
C ASN A 33 2.20 -7.22 -6.02
N PRO A 34 2.96 -6.53 -6.89
CA PRO A 34 2.76 -6.66 -8.33
C PRO A 34 3.02 -8.09 -8.84
N SER A 35 3.97 -8.83 -8.25
CA SER A 35 4.22 -10.23 -8.65
C SER A 35 3.04 -11.17 -8.36
N ILE A 36 2.38 -10.98 -7.22
CA ILE A 36 1.18 -11.75 -6.83
C ILE A 36 0.03 -11.40 -7.76
N LEU A 37 -0.24 -10.12 -7.95
CA LEU A 37 -1.36 -9.65 -8.78
C LEU A 37 -1.14 -9.96 -10.27
N SER A 38 0.11 -9.91 -10.77
CA SER A 38 0.41 -10.26 -12.17
C SER A 38 0.15 -11.74 -12.48
N SER A 39 0.17 -12.62 -11.47
CA SER A 39 -0.19 -14.04 -11.65
C SER A 39 -1.65 -14.24 -12.09
N THR A 40 -2.52 -13.25 -11.86
CA THR A 40 -3.92 -13.26 -12.27
C THR A 40 -4.15 -12.78 -13.71
N GLY A 41 -3.10 -12.37 -14.42
CA GLY A 41 -3.16 -11.79 -15.76
C GLY A 41 -3.20 -10.26 -15.80
N MET A 42 -2.98 -9.58 -14.68
CA MET A 42 -2.82 -8.12 -14.63
C MET A 42 -1.41 -7.69 -15.09
N ASP A 43 -1.31 -6.50 -15.68
CA ASP A 43 -0.02 -5.92 -16.05
C ASP A 43 0.80 -5.54 -14.81
N PHE A 44 2.04 -6.03 -14.74
CA PHE A 44 2.93 -5.80 -13.60
C PHE A 44 3.22 -4.31 -13.41
N GLY A 45 3.49 -3.58 -14.49
CA GLY A 45 3.84 -2.15 -14.45
C GLY A 45 2.66 -1.30 -13.97
N ALA A 46 1.46 -1.57 -14.50
CA ALA A 46 0.24 -0.88 -14.11
C ALA A 46 -0.07 -1.09 -12.61
N VAL A 47 0.00 -2.33 -12.13
CA VAL A 47 -0.27 -2.65 -10.72
C VAL A 47 0.81 -2.08 -9.80
N PHE A 48 2.07 -2.08 -10.22
CA PHE A 48 3.17 -1.41 -9.51
C PHE A 48 2.88 0.07 -9.32
N VAL A 49 2.58 0.77 -10.41
CA VAL A 49 2.31 2.22 -10.38
C VAL A 49 1.06 2.52 -9.55
N ALA A 50 0.00 1.73 -9.71
CA ALA A 50 -1.22 1.86 -8.92
C ALA A 50 -0.97 1.67 -7.41
N THR A 51 -0.15 0.67 -7.04
CA THR A 51 0.21 0.39 -5.64
C THR A 51 1.00 1.55 -5.04
N CYS A 52 2.01 2.05 -5.76
CA CYS A 52 2.83 3.17 -5.31
C CYS A 52 1.99 4.45 -5.14
N LEU A 53 1.13 4.77 -6.11
CA LEU A 53 0.26 5.93 -6.05
C LEU A 53 -0.74 5.83 -4.89
N ALA A 54 -1.40 4.69 -4.72
CA ALA A 54 -2.35 4.47 -3.64
C ALA A 54 -1.68 4.58 -2.26
N ALA A 55 -0.49 4.00 -2.09
CA ALA A 55 0.28 4.08 -0.85
C ALA A 55 0.72 5.52 -0.54
N VAL A 56 1.18 6.27 -1.54
CA VAL A 56 1.56 7.69 -1.40
C VAL A 56 0.35 8.53 -1.00
N ILE A 57 -0.77 8.39 -1.72
CA ILE A 57 -1.99 9.16 -1.43
C ILE A 57 -2.52 8.82 -0.04
N GLY A 58 -2.61 7.53 0.31
CA GLY A 58 -3.07 7.09 1.63
C GLY A 58 -2.18 7.60 2.76
N THR A 59 -0.86 7.52 2.59
CA THR A 59 0.11 8.02 3.58
C THR A 59 0.08 9.54 3.69
N LEU A 60 -0.10 10.27 2.58
CA LEU A 60 -0.25 11.72 2.59
C LEU A 60 -1.55 12.17 3.28
N ILE A 61 -2.66 11.47 3.06
CA ILE A 61 -3.93 11.76 3.74
C ILE A 61 -3.79 11.55 5.25
N MET A 62 -3.19 10.43 5.67
CA MET A 62 -2.93 10.15 7.08
C MET A 62 -1.99 11.17 7.72
N GLY A 63 -0.93 11.55 7.01
CA GLY A 63 0.05 12.52 7.49
C GLY A 63 -0.48 13.96 7.55
N LEU A 64 -1.11 14.45 6.48
CA LEU A 64 -1.50 15.86 6.36
C LEU A 64 -2.88 16.16 6.91
N TRP A 65 -3.83 15.23 6.77
CA TRP A 65 -5.22 15.46 7.17
C TRP A 65 -5.53 14.87 8.54
N ALA A 66 -5.13 13.62 8.78
CA ALA A 66 -5.31 12.98 10.09
C ALA A 66 -4.20 13.35 11.10
N ASN A 67 -3.09 13.96 10.66
CA ASN A 67 -1.92 14.31 11.47
C ASN A 67 -1.42 13.12 12.32
N TYR A 68 -1.45 11.92 11.73
CA TYR A 68 -1.09 10.66 12.39
C TYR A 68 0.07 9.97 11.65
N PRO A 69 1.19 9.61 12.33
CA PRO A 69 2.38 9.07 11.69
C PRO A 69 2.24 7.57 11.39
N ILE A 70 1.23 7.19 10.60
CA ILE A 70 1.08 5.82 10.07
C ILE A 70 1.30 5.84 8.56
N ALA A 71 2.23 5.01 8.10
CA ALA A 71 2.36 4.73 6.68
C ALA A 71 1.35 3.67 6.26
N MET A 72 0.71 3.91 5.12
CA MET A 72 -0.31 3.02 4.57
C MET A 72 0.31 2.16 3.48
N ALA A 73 0.11 0.85 3.57
CA ALA A 73 0.59 -0.13 2.63
C ALA A 73 -0.52 -1.16 2.32
N PRO A 74 -0.48 -1.83 1.15
CA PRO A 74 -1.49 -2.82 0.79
C PRO A 74 -1.50 -4.02 1.74
N GLY A 75 -2.70 -4.51 2.04
CA GLY A 75 -2.90 -5.73 2.83
C GLY A 75 -2.46 -6.98 2.07
N MET A 76 -1.21 -7.39 2.25
CA MET A 76 -0.60 -8.50 1.50
C MET A 76 -1.39 -9.82 1.59
N GLY A 77 -2.00 -10.12 2.75
CA GLY A 77 -2.82 -11.32 2.92
C GLY A 77 -4.10 -11.32 2.08
N LEU A 78 -4.74 -10.15 1.93
CA LEU A 78 -5.95 -10.00 1.11
C LEU A 78 -5.62 -10.13 -0.38
N ASN A 79 -4.47 -9.58 -0.81
CA ASN A 79 -4.03 -9.69 -2.20
C ASN A 79 -3.63 -11.13 -2.57
N ALA A 80 -3.07 -11.88 -1.62
CA ALA A 80 -2.81 -13.31 -1.78
C ALA A 80 -4.11 -14.12 -1.88
N PHE A 81 -5.09 -13.85 -1.02
CA PHE A 81 -6.42 -14.50 -1.11
C PHE A 81 -7.13 -14.18 -2.44
N PHE A 82 -7.12 -12.91 -2.85
CA PHE A 82 -7.63 -12.46 -4.13
C PHE A 82 -7.01 -13.25 -5.30
N SER A 83 -5.68 -13.31 -5.34
CA SER A 83 -4.97 -13.88 -6.50
C SER A 83 -5.01 -15.40 -6.53
N PHE A 84 -4.71 -16.05 -5.40
CA PHE A 84 -4.61 -17.51 -5.36
C PHE A 84 -5.96 -18.19 -5.14
N THR A 85 -6.85 -17.61 -4.34
CA THR A 85 -8.14 -18.25 -4.03
C THR A 85 -9.22 -17.82 -5.01
N VAL A 86 -9.48 -16.52 -5.17
CA VAL A 86 -10.60 -16.03 -5.98
C VAL A 86 -10.32 -16.17 -7.48
N VAL A 87 -9.14 -15.74 -7.94
CA VAL A 87 -8.78 -15.87 -9.35
C VAL A 87 -8.22 -17.25 -9.66
N GLY A 88 -7.30 -17.76 -8.82
CA GLY A 88 -6.70 -19.08 -9.00
C GLY A 88 -7.68 -20.23 -8.79
N SER A 89 -8.04 -20.53 -7.53
CA SER A 89 -8.84 -21.72 -7.20
C SER A 89 -10.30 -21.64 -7.63
N MET A 90 -10.95 -20.48 -7.52
CA MET A 90 -12.37 -20.31 -7.91
C MET A 90 -12.54 -19.98 -9.41
N GLY A 91 -11.45 -19.64 -10.11
CA GLY A 91 -11.46 -19.40 -11.56
C GLY A 91 -12.19 -18.13 -12.01
N TYR A 92 -12.49 -17.20 -11.11
CA TYR A 92 -13.10 -15.92 -11.50
C TYR A 92 -12.07 -15.04 -12.20
N SER A 93 -12.52 -14.20 -13.14
CA SER A 93 -11.63 -13.22 -13.74
C SER A 93 -11.25 -12.14 -12.73
N TRP A 94 -10.02 -11.60 -12.86
CA TRP A 94 -9.54 -10.55 -11.96
C TRP A 94 -10.43 -9.29 -11.98
N GLN A 95 -11.13 -9.02 -13.09
CA GLN A 95 -12.07 -7.91 -13.20
C GLN A 95 -13.33 -8.13 -12.33
N ILE A 96 -13.88 -9.34 -12.34
CA ILE A 96 -15.04 -9.69 -11.49
C ILE A 96 -14.64 -9.64 -10.02
N ALA A 97 -13.47 -10.19 -9.70
CA ALA A 97 -12.93 -10.17 -8.36
C ALA A 97 -12.69 -8.73 -7.87
N LEU A 98 -12.14 -7.84 -8.70
CA LEU A 98 -11.98 -6.41 -8.36
C LEU A 98 -13.33 -5.71 -8.18
N GLY A 99 -14.35 -6.08 -8.97
CA GLY A 99 -15.71 -5.58 -8.79
C GLY A 99 -16.30 -5.94 -7.42
N ALA A 100 -16.04 -7.16 -6.94
CA ALA A 100 -16.44 -7.57 -5.59
C ALA A 100 -15.70 -6.80 -4.51
N VAL A 101 -14.38 -6.57 -4.69
CA VAL A 101 -13.57 -5.74 -3.76
C VAL A 101 -14.06 -4.29 -3.72
N PHE A 102 -14.49 -3.73 -4.85
CA PHE A 102 -14.96 -2.35 -4.93
C PHE A 102 -16.28 -2.11 -4.17
N ILE A 103 -17.13 -3.13 -4.06
CA ILE A 103 -18.40 -3.05 -3.33
C ILE A 103 -18.19 -3.26 -1.81
N SER A 104 -17.10 -3.94 -1.42
CA SER A 104 -16.75 -4.20 -0.03
C SER A 104 -16.22 -2.98 0.71
#